data_AF-A0AAW6E0G4-F1
#
_entry.id   AF-A0AAW6E0G4-F1
#
_cell.length_a   1.000
_cell.length_b   1.000
_cell.length_c   1.000
_cell.angle_alpha   90.00
_cell.angle_beta   90.00
_cell.angle_gamma   90.00
#
_symmetry.space_group_name_H-M   'P 1'
#
loop_
_entity.id
_entity.type
_entity.pdbx_description
1 polymer ?
#
loop_
_entity_poly.entity_id
_entity_poly.type
_entity_poly.pdbx_seq_one_letter_code
_entity_poly.pdbx_strand_id
1 'polypeptide(L)'
;MKTTNYLAGLAAITMTFTGMAAPISAYADDISASSSVDYATYGNFVYIIKADKTADIVEYNGKEENVVIPAEVNGYTVTGISGWSGKPTSSHPLGAITGAFKNNKTIKTVVIPDTVKYIDDESFYGCTALESVMFGNGVEEIGDYAFENCTSLSKVYIPVSVKKIGAEAFGYTFGSELTLNKNFSMTCAKDSAAEKYAKENGITYDTYQVKINELAVSGIKDKEYTGKPVTQNIVIKNGNVVLDEGTDYTVSYSANTKVGTVEVTITGTGSYIGEIKSSFDILPAKQQIQKLETRFKGFFIDWAQKGSATGYEIEYSTNADFKDSTVKKLTANKPDTLTISGLTAGNKYYVRVRSYTNVGEKVYYGAWSDSKNITAAKYDITKSAISGISTKTYTGKNITQSVKVKYNGKTLKSGTDYTVSYSSNKNVGTATVKITGKGQYGGTVSKTFKINPAKQKIQKLTAKSKAFFIDWAQKGSATGYEVQYATNSKFTGAKKLDVANNKTDKMTISKLLANKKHYVKVRSYTLVKGTKYYGEWSAVKSVTTKK
;
A
#
# COMPACT_ATOMS: atom_id res chain seq x y z
N MET A 1 -41.70 26.41 -15.21
CA MET A 1 -42.25 25.80 -13.97
C MET A 1 -41.48 26.38 -12.80
N LYS A 2 -42.17 27.01 -11.85
CA LYS A 2 -41.56 27.78 -10.76
C LYS A 2 -40.79 26.83 -9.83
N THR A 3 -39.48 26.96 -9.81
CA THR A 3 -38.59 26.35 -8.83
C THR A 3 -38.76 27.07 -7.49
N THR A 4 -39.58 26.50 -6.61
CA THR A 4 -39.66 26.93 -5.21
C THR A 4 -38.47 26.32 -4.47
N ASN A 5 -37.44 27.14 -4.22
CA ASN A 5 -36.45 26.83 -3.20
C ASN A 5 -37.19 26.75 -1.85
N TYR A 6 -37.28 25.57 -1.24
CA TYR A 6 -37.83 25.42 0.11
C TYR A 6 -36.76 25.84 1.13
N LEU A 7 -36.56 27.16 1.16
CA LEU A 7 -36.04 27.93 2.27
C LEU A 7 -37.08 29.03 2.54
N ALA A 8 -38.30 28.61 2.87
CA ALA A 8 -39.35 29.52 3.31
C ALA A 8 -40.39 28.71 4.11
N GLY A 9 -40.37 28.89 5.43
CA GLY A 9 -41.39 28.32 6.31
C GLY A 9 -40.96 27.97 7.73
N LEU A 10 -39.75 28.34 8.18
CA LEU A 10 -39.41 28.28 9.59
C LEU A 10 -38.69 29.56 9.96
N ALA A 11 -39.29 30.34 10.85
CA ALA A 11 -38.55 31.33 11.61
C ALA A 11 -37.43 30.57 12.35
N ALA A 12 -36.23 30.58 11.78
CA ALA A 12 -35.04 30.17 12.48
C ALA A 12 -34.86 31.17 13.63
N ILE A 13 -35.27 30.78 14.84
CA ILE A 13 -34.70 31.38 16.04
C ILE A 13 -33.23 30.94 16.01
N THR A 14 -32.38 31.80 15.46
CA THR A 14 -30.94 31.68 15.58
C THR A 14 -30.59 31.83 17.07
N MET A 15 -30.43 30.72 17.78
CA MET A 15 -29.72 30.73 19.06
C MET A 15 -28.23 30.61 18.77
N THR A 16 -27.51 31.68 19.07
CA THR A 16 -26.05 31.69 19.16
C THR A 16 -25.61 30.72 20.25
N PHE A 17 -24.97 29.61 19.87
CA PHE A 17 -24.17 28.82 20.81
C PHE A 17 -22.90 29.61 21.14
N THR A 18 -22.88 30.29 22.29
CA THR A 18 -21.61 30.67 22.91
C THR A 18 -21.01 29.42 23.52
N GLY A 19 -20.26 28.68 22.71
CA GLY A 19 -19.41 27.61 23.18
C GLY A 19 -18.33 28.18 24.09
N MET A 20 -18.42 27.89 25.38
CA MET A 20 -17.25 27.89 26.24
C MET A 20 -17.10 26.47 26.78
N ALA A 21 -16.19 25.72 26.16
CA ALA A 21 -15.72 24.46 26.68
C ALA A 21 -15.07 24.72 28.05
N ALA A 22 -15.65 24.19 29.12
CA ALA A 22 -14.98 24.03 30.40
C ALA A 22 -14.48 22.58 30.51
N PRO A 23 -13.30 22.35 31.12
CA PRO A 23 -12.62 21.07 31.07
C PRO A 23 -13.35 19.98 31.86
N ILE A 24 -13.27 18.78 31.29
CA ILE A 24 -13.65 17.50 31.90
C ILE A 24 -12.96 17.39 33.28
N SER A 25 -13.74 17.42 34.36
CA SER A 25 -13.33 16.83 35.63
C SER A 25 -13.67 15.35 35.58
N ALA A 26 -12.64 14.52 35.69
CA ALA A 26 -12.79 13.08 35.84
C ALA A 26 -13.51 12.79 37.16
N TYR A 27 -14.74 12.29 37.08
CA TYR A 27 -15.29 11.39 38.09
C TYR A 27 -15.52 10.05 37.40
N ALA A 28 -14.49 9.21 37.49
CA ALA A 28 -14.67 7.78 37.32
C ALA A 28 -15.11 7.28 38.70
N ASP A 29 -16.41 7.08 38.88
CA ASP A 29 -16.89 6.18 39.92
C ASP A 29 -17.45 4.92 39.27
N ASP A 30 -16.87 3.83 39.76
CA ASP A 30 -17.11 2.43 39.50
C ASP A 30 -18.58 2.10 39.83
N ILE A 31 -19.36 1.69 38.83
CA ILE A 31 -20.67 1.06 39.04
C ILE A 31 -20.64 -0.33 38.44
N SER A 32 -20.52 -1.27 39.37
CA SER A 32 -20.91 -2.67 39.28
C SER A 32 -22.23 -2.86 38.55
N ALA A 33 -22.26 -3.86 37.66
CA ALA A 33 -23.46 -4.36 37.01
C ALA A 33 -24.60 -4.61 38.02
N SER A 34 -25.62 -3.76 37.98
CA SER A 34 -26.92 -3.93 38.64
C SER A 34 -27.99 -3.58 37.60
N SER A 35 -28.89 -4.52 37.35
CA SER A 35 -29.98 -4.42 36.38
C SER A 35 -31.17 -3.60 36.94
N SER A 36 -30.96 -2.31 37.17
CA SER A 36 -32.04 -1.32 37.31
C SER A 36 -32.03 -0.39 36.09
N VAL A 37 -33.19 -0.21 35.46
CA VAL A 37 -33.35 0.85 34.45
C VAL A 37 -33.33 2.17 35.22
N ASP A 38 -32.21 2.89 35.17
CA ASP A 38 -32.08 4.16 35.88
C ASP A 38 -32.76 5.26 35.08
N TYR A 39 -33.88 5.75 35.62
CA TYR A 39 -34.63 6.89 35.10
C TYR A 39 -34.00 8.18 35.63
N ALA A 40 -33.91 9.18 34.75
CA ALA A 40 -33.40 10.50 35.11
C ALA A 40 -34.26 11.61 34.50
N THR A 41 -34.13 12.81 35.06
CA THR A 41 -34.90 13.99 34.61
C THR A 41 -33.96 15.03 34.01
N TYR A 42 -34.42 15.66 32.93
CA TYR A 42 -33.80 16.84 32.32
C TYR A 42 -34.88 17.88 32.04
N GLY A 43 -35.00 18.88 32.93
CA GLY A 43 -36.14 19.79 32.92
C GLY A 43 -37.46 19.02 33.10
N ASN A 44 -38.38 19.18 32.14
CA ASN A 44 -39.69 18.52 32.15
C ASN A 44 -39.68 17.12 31.49
N PHE A 45 -38.53 16.65 31.00
CA PHE A 45 -38.40 15.35 30.36
C PHE A 45 -37.87 14.30 31.35
N VAL A 46 -38.51 13.14 31.37
CA VAL A 46 -37.97 11.92 31.98
C VAL A 46 -37.38 11.07 30.88
N TYR A 47 -36.18 10.55 31.10
CA TYR A 47 -35.46 9.75 30.13
C TYR A 47 -34.83 8.50 30.77
N ILE A 48 -34.58 7.50 29.94
CA ILE A 48 -33.80 6.31 30.29
C ILE A 48 -32.50 6.30 29.50
N ILE A 49 -31.43 5.77 30.11
CA ILE A 49 -30.15 5.56 29.43
C ILE A 49 -30.11 4.12 28.92
N LYS A 50 -29.85 3.96 27.63
CA LYS A 50 -29.68 2.66 26.98
C LYS A 50 -28.26 2.14 27.17
N ALA A 51 -28.09 0.83 26.95
CA ALA A 51 -26.79 0.16 27.09
C ALA A 51 -25.69 0.74 26.18
N ASP A 52 -26.06 1.37 25.06
CA ASP A 52 -25.15 2.03 24.12
C ASP A 52 -24.79 3.46 24.51
N LYS A 53 -25.20 3.92 25.70
CA LYS A 53 -25.02 5.29 26.21
C LYS A 53 -25.73 6.34 25.37
N THR A 54 -26.89 6.01 24.83
CA THR A 54 -27.86 6.98 24.32
C THR A 54 -29.05 7.07 25.26
N ALA A 55 -29.92 8.05 25.06
CA ALA A 55 -31.11 8.27 25.89
C ALA A 55 -32.39 8.19 25.07
N ASP A 56 -33.46 7.70 25.69
CA ASP A 56 -34.81 7.82 25.16
C ASP A 56 -35.69 8.62 26.11
N ILE A 57 -36.51 9.52 25.57
CA ILE A 57 -37.52 10.23 26.33
C ILE A 57 -38.70 9.29 26.58
N VAL A 58 -39.07 9.09 27.84
CA VAL A 58 -40.13 8.16 28.26
C VAL A 58 -41.34 8.85 28.88
N GLU A 59 -41.20 10.10 29.31
CA GLU A 59 -42.31 10.89 29.85
C GLU A 59 -42.00 12.38 29.71
N TYR A 60 -43.03 13.19 29.49
CA TYR A 60 -42.98 14.64 29.52
C TYR A 60 -44.02 15.20 30.50
N ASN A 61 -43.53 15.84 31.55
CA ASN A 61 -44.33 16.38 32.66
C ASN A 61 -44.58 17.89 32.57
N GLY A 62 -44.24 18.49 31.42
CA GLY A 62 -44.38 19.92 31.20
C GLY A 62 -45.79 20.36 30.81
N LYS A 63 -45.99 21.69 30.82
CA LYS A 63 -47.24 22.35 30.44
C LYS A 63 -47.04 23.37 29.33
N GLU A 64 -45.85 23.39 28.73
CA GLU A 64 -45.54 24.28 27.63
C GLU A 64 -46.38 23.93 26.39
N GLU A 65 -46.83 24.94 25.66
CA GLU A 65 -47.55 24.73 24.40
C GLU A 65 -46.59 24.42 23.24
N ASN A 66 -45.33 24.87 23.32
CA ASN A 66 -44.31 24.66 22.30
C ASN A 66 -43.13 23.90 22.91
N VAL A 67 -42.94 22.66 22.48
CA VAL A 67 -41.95 21.75 23.05
C VAL A 67 -40.83 21.50 22.06
N VAL A 68 -39.59 21.67 22.50
CA VAL A 68 -38.40 21.25 21.76
C VAL A 68 -37.78 20.10 22.52
N ILE A 69 -37.78 18.91 21.92
CA ILE A 69 -37.13 17.76 22.52
C ILE A 69 -35.62 17.97 22.43
N PRO A 70 -34.87 17.85 23.54
CA PRO A 70 -33.44 18.06 23.54
C PRO A 70 -32.73 16.99 22.69
N ALA A 71 -31.74 17.39 21.90
CA ALA A 71 -30.90 16.44 21.15
C ALA A 71 -29.93 15.66 22.05
N GLU A 72 -29.66 16.20 23.24
CA GLU A 72 -28.78 15.61 24.26
C GLU A 72 -29.33 15.93 25.66
N VAL A 73 -29.28 14.95 26.56
CA VAL A 73 -29.62 15.10 27.98
C VAL A 73 -28.44 14.62 28.82
N ASN A 74 -27.86 15.51 29.64
CA ASN A 74 -26.74 15.20 30.53
C ASN A 74 -25.57 14.45 29.85
N GLY A 75 -25.20 14.83 28.62
CA GLY A 75 -24.13 14.18 27.86
C GLY A 75 -24.54 12.94 27.06
N TYR A 76 -25.81 12.51 27.13
CA TYR A 76 -26.35 11.38 26.39
C TYR A 76 -27.19 11.86 25.21
N THR A 77 -26.87 11.40 24.00
CA THR A 77 -27.63 11.72 22.79
C THR A 77 -29.04 11.14 22.87
N VAL A 78 -30.07 11.96 22.63
CA VAL A 78 -31.46 11.51 22.60
C VAL A 78 -31.77 10.85 21.27
N THR A 79 -32.09 9.55 21.30
CA THR A 79 -32.29 8.71 20.12
C THR A 79 -33.68 8.14 19.96
N GLY A 80 -34.54 8.26 20.96
CA GLY A 80 -35.89 7.70 20.91
C GLY A 80 -36.88 8.54 21.68
N ILE A 81 -38.13 8.52 21.22
CA ILE A 81 -39.29 8.91 22.00
C ILE A 81 -40.05 7.61 22.23
N SER A 82 -39.98 7.10 23.44
CA SER A 82 -40.37 5.72 23.75
C SER A 82 -41.51 5.68 24.76
N GLY A 83 -42.38 4.67 24.63
CA GLY A 83 -43.37 4.33 25.64
C GLY A 83 -42.80 3.45 26.74
N TRP A 84 -43.45 3.44 27.90
CA TRP A 84 -43.02 2.68 29.08
C TRP A 84 -42.94 1.16 28.85
N SER A 85 -41.77 0.53 29.09
CA SER A 85 -41.55 -0.93 29.02
C SER A 85 -41.03 -1.59 30.33
N GLY A 86 -41.08 -0.92 31.49
CA GLY A 86 -40.45 -1.35 32.76
C GLY A 86 -41.40 -1.55 33.96
N LYS A 87 -40.95 -2.20 35.04
CA LYS A 87 -41.77 -2.47 36.25
C LYS A 87 -42.13 -1.19 37.05
N PRO A 88 -43.27 -1.16 37.77
CA PRO A 88 -43.77 0.02 38.50
C PRO A 88 -42.81 0.58 39.55
N THR A 89 -42.75 1.90 39.70
CA THR A 89 -42.18 2.58 40.87
C THR A 89 -43.28 3.23 41.70
N SER A 90 -42.99 3.55 42.96
CA SER A 90 -43.95 4.14 43.89
C SER A 90 -44.43 5.55 43.53
N SER A 91 -43.81 6.21 42.55
CA SER A 91 -44.28 7.49 42.00
C SER A 91 -45.27 7.33 40.83
N HIS A 92 -45.37 6.13 40.24
CA HIS A 92 -46.17 5.87 39.03
C HIS A 92 -46.76 4.45 39.03
N PRO A 93 -48.02 4.26 39.50
CA PRO A 93 -48.63 2.95 39.55
C PRO A 93 -49.37 2.55 38.26
N LEU A 94 -49.17 1.29 37.85
CA LEU A 94 -50.01 0.42 36.99
C LEU A 94 -50.23 0.80 35.51
N GLY A 95 -49.47 0.14 34.63
CA GLY A 95 -50.02 -0.76 33.59
C GLY A 95 -50.77 -0.13 32.41
N ALA A 96 -50.05 0.50 31.51
CA ALA A 96 -50.36 0.60 30.08
C ALA A 96 -49.08 0.99 29.35
N ILE A 97 -48.93 0.63 28.08
CA ILE A 97 -47.95 1.30 27.22
C ILE A 97 -48.37 2.77 27.24
N THR A 98 -47.63 3.63 27.92
CA THR A 98 -47.89 5.07 27.92
C THR A 98 -46.79 5.70 27.11
N GLY A 99 -47.15 6.18 25.92
CA GLY A 99 -46.26 7.02 25.14
C GLY A 99 -45.79 8.24 25.91
N ALA A 100 -44.60 8.73 25.60
CA ALA A 100 -43.93 9.78 26.38
C ALA A 100 -44.74 11.08 26.55
N PHE A 101 -45.63 11.39 25.61
CA PHE A 101 -46.51 12.56 25.62
C PHE A 101 -48.00 12.17 25.65
N LYS A 102 -48.33 10.90 25.91
CA LYS A 102 -49.70 10.38 25.82
C LYS A 102 -50.68 11.24 26.62
N ASN A 103 -51.80 11.56 25.98
CA ASN A 103 -52.89 12.40 26.48
C ASN A 103 -52.48 13.82 26.91
N ASN A 104 -51.32 14.33 26.48
CA ASN A 104 -50.96 15.71 26.77
C ASN A 104 -51.90 16.68 26.04
N LYS A 105 -52.70 17.42 26.83
CA LYS A 105 -53.73 18.34 26.31
C LYS A 105 -53.25 19.78 26.13
N THR A 106 -51.99 20.07 26.41
CA THR A 106 -51.43 21.44 26.37
C THR A 106 -50.49 21.66 25.20
N ILE A 107 -49.75 20.64 24.76
CA ILE A 107 -48.80 20.79 23.65
C ILE A 107 -49.55 21.09 22.35
N LYS A 108 -49.13 22.16 21.67
CA LYS A 108 -49.60 22.57 20.34
C LYS A 108 -48.54 22.32 19.28
N THR A 109 -47.26 22.49 19.61
CA THR A 109 -46.17 22.20 18.69
C THR A 109 -45.10 21.36 19.36
N VAL A 110 -44.50 20.43 18.60
CA VAL A 110 -43.33 19.66 19.03
C VAL A 110 -42.26 19.66 17.96
N VAL A 111 -41.01 19.90 18.37
CA VAL A 111 -39.82 19.79 17.53
C VAL A 111 -39.02 18.57 18.00
N ILE A 112 -38.90 17.60 17.10
CA ILE A 112 -38.14 16.37 17.29
C ILE A 112 -36.75 16.57 16.64
N PRO A 113 -35.64 16.42 17.37
CA PRO A 113 -34.30 16.69 16.83
C PRO A 113 -33.82 15.59 15.88
N ASP A 114 -32.84 15.91 15.02
CA ASP A 114 -32.19 15.00 14.06
C ASP A 114 -31.49 13.78 14.70
N THR A 115 -31.35 13.76 16.02
CA THR A 115 -30.75 12.65 16.78
C THR A 115 -31.76 11.54 17.05
N VAL A 116 -33.07 11.84 17.07
CA VAL A 116 -34.13 10.86 17.29
C VAL A 116 -34.26 9.94 16.09
N LYS A 117 -34.25 8.63 16.35
CA LYS A 117 -34.32 7.53 15.39
C LYS A 117 -35.69 6.88 15.33
N TYR A 118 -36.43 6.86 16.42
CA TYR A 118 -37.75 6.26 16.45
C TYR A 118 -38.68 7.02 17.39
N ILE A 119 -39.96 6.93 17.05
CA ILE A 119 -41.09 7.37 17.85
C ILE A 119 -41.94 6.13 18.07
N ASP A 120 -41.93 5.58 19.29
CA ASP A 120 -42.62 4.33 19.59
C ASP A 120 -44.14 4.52 19.62
N ASP A 121 -44.80 3.38 19.76
CA ASP A 121 -46.24 3.25 19.84
C ASP A 121 -46.85 4.21 20.87
N GLU A 122 -47.98 4.81 20.48
CA GLU A 122 -48.76 5.73 21.30
C GLU A 122 -48.01 6.95 21.87
N SER A 123 -46.78 7.25 21.40
CA SER A 123 -45.91 8.32 21.93
C SER A 123 -46.61 9.66 22.14
N PHE A 124 -47.50 10.04 21.23
CA PHE A 124 -48.33 11.25 21.27
C PHE A 124 -49.83 10.92 21.19
N TYR A 125 -50.23 9.70 21.55
CA TYR A 125 -51.64 9.28 21.53
C TYR A 125 -52.50 10.28 22.31
N GLY A 126 -53.61 10.74 21.72
CA GLY A 126 -54.58 11.59 22.39
C GLY A 126 -54.08 13.01 22.69
N CYS A 127 -52.99 13.48 22.07
CA CYS A 127 -52.57 14.88 22.14
C CYS A 127 -53.50 15.79 21.33
N THR A 128 -54.73 15.98 21.82
CA THR A 128 -55.82 16.63 21.06
C THR A 128 -55.56 18.12 20.76
N ALA A 129 -54.63 18.77 21.45
CA ALA A 129 -54.22 20.15 21.19
C ALA A 129 -53.03 20.27 20.21
N LEU A 130 -52.39 19.15 19.83
CA LEU A 130 -51.22 19.14 18.96
C LEU A 130 -51.62 19.54 17.54
N GLU A 131 -51.12 20.68 17.08
CA GLU A 131 -51.39 21.27 15.77
C GLU A 131 -50.28 20.99 14.77
N SER A 132 -49.02 20.88 15.24
CA SER A 132 -47.85 20.75 14.37
C SER A 132 -46.74 19.89 14.99
N VAL A 133 -46.13 19.05 14.16
CA VAL A 133 -44.97 18.22 14.49
C VAL A 133 -43.87 18.50 13.49
N MET A 134 -42.70 18.91 13.97
CA MET A 134 -41.48 19.04 13.17
C MET A 134 -40.57 17.85 13.42
N PHE A 135 -40.50 16.95 12.44
CA PHE A 135 -39.63 15.79 12.50
C PHE A 135 -38.19 16.16 12.12
N GLY A 136 -37.24 15.70 12.92
CA GLY A 136 -35.83 15.71 12.54
C GLY A 136 -35.57 14.72 11.40
N ASN A 137 -34.54 15.00 10.59
CA ASN A 137 -34.14 14.13 9.49
C ASN A 137 -33.56 12.79 9.95
N GLY A 138 -33.43 12.56 11.25
CA GLY A 138 -32.95 11.29 11.83
C GLY A 138 -34.01 10.21 11.99
N VAL A 139 -35.30 10.53 11.95
CA VAL A 139 -36.40 9.60 12.30
C VAL A 139 -36.53 8.51 11.25
N GLU A 140 -36.40 7.26 11.66
CA GLU A 140 -36.45 6.06 10.81
C GLU A 140 -37.77 5.27 11.01
N GLU A 141 -38.35 5.32 12.21
CA GLU A 141 -39.57 4.58 12.54
C GLU A 141 -40.58 5.44 13.32
N ILE A 142 -41.85 5.33 12.91
CA ILE A 142 -43.00 5.88 13.63
C ILE A 142 -43.88 4.68 13.98
N GLY A 143 -44.14 4.45 15.25
CA GLY A 143 -44.84 3.29 15.80
C GLY A 143 -46.35 3.33 15.60
N ASP A 144 -47.00 2.24 16.02
CA ASP A 144 -48.44 2.06 15.94
C ASP A 144 -49.14 3.09 16.85
N TYR A 145 -50.22 3.71 16.36
CA TYR A 145 -50.99 4.71 17.13
C TYR A 145 -50.19 5.93 17.63
N ALA A 146 -48.96 6.16 17.12
CA ALA A 146 -48.04 7.15 17.66
C ALA A 146 -48.63 8.56 17.77
N PHE A 147 -49.48 8.98 16.83
CA PHE A 147 -50.24 10.24 16.84
C PHE A 147 -51.75 10.00 16.71
N GLU A 148 -52.26 8.83 17.12
CA GLU A 148 -53.70 8.57 17.10
C GLU A 148 -54.41 9.57 18.02
N ASN A 149 -55.61 10.00 17.64
CA ASN A 149 -56.42 10.94 18.42
C ASN A 149 -55.77 12.34 18.63
N CYS A 150 -54.75 12.69 17.83
CA CYS A 150 -54.27 14.06 17.67
C CYS A 150 -55.21 14.87 16.79
N THR A 151 -56.41 15.17 17.27
CA THR A 151 -57.51 15.73 16.46
C THR A 151 -57.21 17.11 15.86
N SER A 152 -56.30 17.90 16.44
CA SER A 152 -55.89 19.21 15.91
C SER A 152 -54.77 19.12 14.87
N LEU A 153 -54.12 17.95 14.73
CA LEU A 153 -53.03 17.75 13.78
C LEU A 153 -53.62 17.57 12.38
N SER A 154 -53.47 18.57 11.53
CA SER A 154 -54.09 18.61 10.20
C SER A 154 -53.10 18.36 9.06
N LYS A 155 -51.80 18.60 9.30
CA LYS A 155 -50.75 18.33 8.31
C LYS A 155 -49.43 17.94 8.97
N VAL A 156 -48.74 16.97 8.38
CA VAL A 156 -47.37 16.61 8.76
C VAL A 156 -46.43 16.57 7.56
N TYR A 157 -45.18 16.91 7.80
CA TYR A 157 -44.09 16.72 6.86
C TYR A 157 -43.23 15.55 7.32
N ILE A 158 -43.28 14.43 6.59
CA ILE A 158 -42.55 13.21 6.95
C ILE A 158 -41.19 13.19 6.22
N PRO A 159 -40.06 13.12 6.94
CA PRO A 159 -38.75 13.14 6.34
C PRO A 159 -38.47 11.83 5.58
N VAL A 160 -37.59 11.90 4.57
CA VAL A 160 -37.22 10.78 3.70
C VAL A 160 -36.59 9.60 4.45
N SER A 161 -36.01 9.87 5.62
CA SER A 161 -35.39 8.88 6.49
C SER A 161 -36.38 7.90 7.10
N VAL A 162 -37.69 8.20 7.12
CA VAL A 162 -38.70 7.29 7.67
C VAL A 162 -38.83 6.07 6.76
N LYS A 163 -38.44 4.93 7.30
CA LYS A 163 -38.46 3.60 6.66
C LYS A 163 -39.73 2.83 7.01
N LYS A 164 -40.37 3.14 8.14
CA LYS A 164 -41.57 2.44 8.62
C LYS A 164 -42.51 3.39 9.34
N ILE A 165 -43.80 3.24 9.03
CA ILE A 165 -44.90 3.87 9.77
C ILE A 165 -45.85 2.74 10.21
N GLY A 166 -46.12 2.70 11.51
CA GLY A 166 -46.96 1.72 12.17
C GLY A 166 -48.44 1.89 11.84
N ALA A 167 -49.22 0.87 12.20
CA ALA A 167 -50.66 0.85 12.02
C ALA A 167 -51.26 2.09 12.68
N GLU A 168 -52.05 2.84 11.88
CA GLU A 168 -52.98 3.84 12.40
C GLU A 168 -52.27 4.97 13.17
N ALA A 169 -50.97 5.15 12.90
CA ALA A 169 -50.10 6.13 13.53
C ALA A 169 -50.64 7.57 13.44
N PHE A 170 -51.47 7.87 12.43
CA PHE A 170 -52.12 9.18 12.25
C PHE A 170 -53.66 9.07 12.18
N GLY A 171 -54.25 8.05 12.83
CA GLY A 171 -55.68 7.78 12.85
C GLY A 171 -56.48 8.54 13.93
N TYR A 172 -57.78 8.27 13.97
CA TYR A 172 -58.73 8.74 14.98
C TYR A 172 -59.75 7.63 15.29
N THR A 173 -60.03 7.41 16.58
CA THR A 173 -61.08 6.48 17.02
C THR A 173 -62.39 7.24 17.25
N PHE A 174 -63.47 6.88 16.54
CA PHE A 174 -64.83 7.33 16.86
C PHE A 174 -65.77 6.13 16.99
N GLY A 175 -66.19 5.80 18.21
CA GLY A 175 -67.02 4.62 18.46
C GLY A 175 -66.21 3.32 18.29
N SER A 176 -66.74 2.35 17.53
CA SER A 176 -66.10 1.05 17.28
C SER A 176 -65.40 0.93 15.92
N GLU A 177 -65.40 1.99 15.10
CA GLU A 177 -64.73 2.01 13.80
C GLU A 177 -63.54 2.96 13.85
N LEU A 178 -62.36 2.44 13.47
CA LEU A 178 -61.15 3.22 13.35
C LEU A 178 -61.16 3.98 12.02
N THR A 179 -60.96 5.30 12.05
CA THR A 179 -61.11 6.18 10.89
C THR A 179 -59.95 7.18 10.79
N LEU A 180 -59.74 7.78 9.63
CA LEU A 180 -58.73 8.83 9.45
C LEU A 180 -59.19 10.15 10.07
N ASN A 181 -58.26 10.93 10.60
CA ASN A 181 -58.57 12.29 11.04
C ASN A 181 -59.11 13.12 9.85
N LYS A 182 -60.37 13.56 9.95
CA LYS A 182 -61.11 14.25 8.89
C LYS A 182 -60.38 15.56 8.57
N ASN A 183 -59.75 15.63 7.40
CA ASN A 183 -58.89 16.71 6.87
C ASN A 183 -57.38 16.60 7.16
N PHE A 184 -56.89 15.47 7.66
CA PHE A 184 -55.45 15.23 7.77
C PHE A 184 -54.81 15.03 6.40
N SER A 185 -53.66 15.67 6.20
CA SER A 185 -52.83 15.51 4.99
C SER A 185 -51.36 15.31 5.33
N MET A 186 -50.61 14.75 4.39
CA MET A 186 -49.17 14.52 4.56
C MET A 186 -48.39 15.18 3.43
N THR A 187 -47.17 15.62 3.72
CA THR A 187 -46.15 15.85 2.69
C THR A 187 -45.03 14.84 2.94
N CYS A 188 -44.72 14.00 1.95
CA CYS A 188 -43.78 12.89 2.11
C CYS A 188 -42.85 12.77 0.90
N ALA A 189 -41.72 12.07 1.06
CA ALA A 189 -40.81 11.85 -0.05
C ALA A 189 -41.43 10.88 -1.08
N LYS A 190 -41.18 11.11 -2.37
CA LYS A 190 -41.64 10.22 -3.45
C LYS A 190 -40.96 8.85 -3.33
N ASP A 191 -41.72 7.78 -3.56
CA ASP A 191 -41.31 6.38 -3.45
C ASP A 191 -40.85 5.99 -2.02
N SER A 192 -41.26 6.75 -1.00
CA SER A 192 -40.93 6.48 0.40
C SER A 192 -41.94 5.57 1.10
N ALA A 193 -41.57 5.06 2.28
CA ALA A 193 -42.49 4.33 3.15
C ALA A 193 -43.69 5.18 3.56
N ALA A 194 -43.50 6.50 3.72
CA ALA A 194 -44.57 7.43 4.06
C ALA A 194 -45.56 7.61 2.91
N GLU A 195 -45.11 7.64 1.66
CA GLU A 195 -46.01 7.68 0.49
C GLU A 195 -46.82 6.39 0.39
N LYS A 196 -46.17 5.24 0.63
CA LYS A 196 -46.85 3.94 0.68
C LYS A 196 -47.93 3.91 1.76
N TYR A 197 -47.58 4.31 2.98
CA TYR A 197 -48.52 4.39 4.11
C TYR A 197 -49.71 5.30 3.79
N ALA A 198 -49.46 6.47 3.20
CA ALA A 198 -50.53 7.40 2.83
C ALA A 198 -51.48 6.79 1.79
N LYS A 199 -50.95 6.09 0.78
CA LYS A 199 -51.77 5.37 -0.23
C LYS A 199 -52.61 4.26 0.40
N GLU A 200 -52.00 3.41 1.22
CA GLU A 200 -52.66 2.25 1.84
C GLU A 200 -53.80 2.67 2.78
N ASN A 201 -53.66 3.83 3.41
CA ASN A 201 -54.65 4.36 4.35
C ASN A 201 -55.56 5.43 3.73
N GLY A 202 -55.50 5.70 2.42
CA GLY A 202 -56.37 6.70 1.77
C GLY A 202 -56.17 8.15 2.26
N ILE A 203 -54.99 8.48 2.76
CA ILE A 203 -54.63 9.82 3.24
C ILE A 203 -54.34 10.73 2.04
N THR A 204 -54.76 11.99 2.07
CA THR A 204 -54.39 12.97 1.04
C THR A 204 -52.93 13.41 1.24
N TYR A 205 -52.10 13.37 0.20
CA TYR A 205 -50.69 13.71 0.34
C TYR A 205 -50.11 14.48 -0.85
N ASP A 206 -49.08 15.29 -0.55
CA ASP A 206 -48.15 15.90 -1.50
C ASP A 206 -46.82 15.14 -1.46
N THR A 207 -46.12 15.01 -2.61
CA THR A 207 -44.78 14.41 -2.65
C THR A 207 -43.67 15.43 -2.87
N TYR A 208 -42.50 15.20 -2.27
CA TYR A 208 -41.27 15.93 -2.58
C TYR A 208 -40.11 14.97 -2.92
N GLN A 209 -39.03 15.50 -3.48
CA GLN A 209 -37.78 14.76 -3.69
C GLN A 209 -36.60 15.61 -3.21
N VAL A 210 -35.55 14.95 -2.73
CA VAL A 210 -34.34 15.59 -2.22
C VAL A 210 -33.31 15.66 -3.34
N LYS A 211 -32.75 16.85 -3.58
CA LYS A 211 -31.67 17.00 -4.55
C LYS A 211 -30.36 16.53 -3.95
N ILE A 212 -29.79 15.47 -4.50
CA ILE A 212 -28.57 14.87 -3.97
C ILE A 212 -27.36 15.80 -4.09
N ASN A 213 -27.35 16.72 -5.06
CA ASN A 213 -26.27 17.68 -5.26
C ASN A 213 -26.22 18.82 -4.23
N GLU A 214 -27.21 18.91 -3.35
CA GLU A 214 -27.22 19.81 -2.19
C GLU A 214 -26.70 19.12 -0.91
N LEU A 215 -26.38 17.82 -0.97
CA LEU A 215 -25.91 17.01 0.15
C LEU A 215 -24.38 16.96 0.27
N ALA A 216 -23.90 16.79 1.50
CA ALA A 216 -22.47 16.63 1.77
C ALA A 216 -21.97 15.26 1.27
N VAL A 217 -20.91 15.30 0.45
CA VAL A 217 -20.21 14.11 -0.07
C VAL A 217 -18.80 14.02 0.50
N SER A 218 -18.38 12.83 0.88
CA SER A 218 -17.03 12.55 1.38
C SER A 218 -16.51 11.20 0.90
N GLY A 219 -15.23 10.91 1.17
CA GLY A 219 -14.60 9.62 0.85
C GLY A 219 -14.02 9.50 -0.56
N ILE A 220 -14.10 10.55 -1.37
CA ILE A 220 -13.43 10.67 -2.67
C ILE A 220 -12.04 11.27 -2.45
N LYS A 221 -10.99 10.50 -2.77
CA LYS A 221 -9.59 10.93 -2.62
C LYS A 221 -8.68 10.26 -3.63
N ASP A 222 -7.56 10.90 -3.91
CA ASP A 222 -6.51 10.36 -4.77
C ASP A 222 -6.00 9.02 -4.23
N LYS A 223 -5.69 8.09 -5.14
CA LYS A 223 -5.26 6.74 -4.79
C LYS A 223 -4.13 6.24 -5.67
N GLU A 224 -3.26 5.44 -5.08
CA GLU A 224 -2.20 4.75 -5.80
C GLU A 224 -2.76 3.66 -6.71
N TYR A 225 -2.24 3.54 -7.93
CA TYR A 225 -2.59 2.45 -8.84
C TYR A 225 -1.95 1.12 -8.41
N THR A 226 -2.79 0.15 -8.06
CA THR A 226 -2.39 -1.18 -7.57
C THR A 226 -2.48 -2.28 -8.64
N GLY A 227 -2.84 -1.94 -9.88
CA GLY A 227 -3.03 -2.91 -10.97
C GLY A 227 -4.47 -3.39 -11.17
N LYS A 228 -5.43 -2.86 -10.41
CA LYS A 228 -6.87 -3.16 -10.50
C LYS A 228 -7.68 -1.88 -10.68
N PRO A 229 -8.94 -1.96 -11.15
CA PRO A 229 -9.86 -0.82 -11.15
C PRO A 229 -9.94 -0.17 -9.76
N VAL A 230 -9.90 1.16 -9.71
CA VAL A 230 -9.91 1.91 -8.46
C VAL A 230 -11.32 2.44 -8.18
N THR A 231 -11.89 2.03 -7.04
CA THR A 231 -13.16 2.52 -6.51
C THR A 231 -12.94 3.37 -5.25
N GLN A 232 -13.94 4.14 -4.85
CA GLN A 232 -13.94 5.00 -3.67
C GLN A 232 -14.97 4.50 -2.65
N ASN A 233 -14.73 4.78 -1.37
CA ASN A 233 -15.73 4.54 -0.33
C ASN A 233 -16.52 5.84 -0.14
N ILE A 234 -17.55 6.03 -0.95
CA ILE A 234 -18.30 7.27 -1.01
C ILE A 234 -19.30 7.29 0.14
N VAL A 235 -19.36 8.40 0.87
CA VAL A 235 -20.34 8.60 1.95
C VAL A 235 -21.10 9.89 1.67
N ILE A 236 -22.41 9.77 1.57
CA ILE A 236 -23.36 10.88 1.38
C ILE A 236 -24.26 10.93 2.60
N LYS A 237 -24.51 12.14 3.11
CA LYS A 237 -25.38 12.34 4.27
C LYS A 237 -26.53 13.30 3.99
N ASN A 238 -27.72 12.94 4.44
CA ASN A 238 -28.85 13.85 4.58
C ASN A 238 -29.09 14.08 6.09
N GLY A 239 -28.62 15.22 6.61
CA GLY A 239 -28.50 15.42 8.06
C GLY A 239 -27.56 14.38 8.68
N ASN A 240 -28.02 13.67 9.71
CA ASN A 240 -27.27 12.60 10.37
C ASN A 240 -27.43 11.22 9.70
N VAL A 241 -28.27 11.10 8.67
CA VAL A 241 -28.54 9.83 7.99
C VAL A 241 -27.54 9.62 6.86
N VAL A 242 -26.89 8.46 6.87
CA VAL A 242 -26.01 8.01 5.78
C VAL A 242 -26.87 7.32 4.72
N LEU A 243 -26.67 7.68 3.46
CA LEU A 243 -27.42 7.10 2.35
C LEU A 243 -26.78 5.80 1.87
N ASP A 244 -27.61 4.89 1.37
CA ASP A 244 -27.21 3.56 0.91
C ASP A 244 -27.02 3.50 -0.61
N GLU A 245 -25.82 3.07 -1.04
CA GLU A 245 -25.53 2.84 -2.47
C GLU A 245 -26.35 1.66 -3.02
N GLY A 246 -26.99 1.86 -4.16
CA GLY A 246 -27.92 0.93 -4.81
C GLY A 246 -29.40 1.22 -4.51
N THR A 247 -29.69 1.86 -3.36
CA THR A 247 -31.06 2.22 -2.95
C THR A 247 -31.32 3.71 -3.12
N ASP A 248 -30.48 4.57 -2.54
CA ASP A 248 -30.64 6.02 -2.52
C ASP A 248 -29.84 6.72 -3.62
N TYR A 249 -28.76 6.10 -4.08
CA TYR A 249 -27.96 6.57 -5.19
C TYR A 249 -27.20 5.44 -5.85
N THR A 250 -26.68 5.69 -7.06
CA THR A 250 -25.73 4.80 -7.74
C THR A 250 -24.44 5.56 -8.06
N VAL A 251 -23.33 4.84 -8.18
CA VAL A 251 -22.02 5.42 -8.50
C VAL A 251 -21.51 4.87 -9.81
N SER A 252 -21.02 5.75 -10.67
CA SER A 252 -20.30 5.40 -11.88
C SER A 252 -18.96 6.12 -11.95
N TYR A 253 -17.99 5.47 -12.58
CA TYR A 253 -16.64 6.00 -12.78
C TYR A 253 -16.36 6.10 -14.27
N SER A 254 -15.65 7.16 -14.67
CA SER A 254 -14.92 7.15 -15.95
C SER A 254 -13.77 6.13 -15.90
N ALA A 255 -12.96 6.03 -16.95
CA ALA A 255 -11.92 4.99 -17.06
C ALA A 255 -10.98 4.95 -15.83
N ASN A 256 -11.20 3.97 -14.94
CA ASN A 256 -10.58 3.89 -13.61
C ASN A 256 -9.54 2.76 -13.47
N THR A 257 -9.01 2.29 -14.60
CA THR A 257 -8.08 1.15 -14.66
C THR A 257 -6.65 1.56 -14.98
N LYS A 258 -6.35 2.86 -15.03
CA LYS A 258 -5.04 3.41 -15.37
C LYS A 258 -4.81 4.71 -14.58
N VAL A 259 -3.55 5.12 -14.49
CA VAL A 259 -3.16 6.44 -13.95
C VAL A 259 -3.83 7.55 -14.77
N GLY A 260 -4.39 8.55 -14.08
CA GLY A 260 -5.15 9.63 -14.68
C GLY A 260 -6.21 10.20 -13.72
N THR A 261 -6.85 11.31 -14.10
CA THR A 261 -8.04 11.82 -13.42
C THR A 261 -9.23 10.94 -13.78
N VAL A 262 -9.91 10.44 -12.74
CA VAL A 262 -11.15 9.68 -12.84
C VAL A 262 -12.29 10.60 -12.42
N GLU A 263 -13.30 10.69 -13.26
CA GLU A 263 -14.55 11.36 -12.93
C GLU A 263 -15.46 10.37 -12.21
N VAL A 264 -16.11 10.84 -11.16
CA VAL A 264 -17.09 10.09 -10.37
C VAL A 264 -18.42 10.78 -10.55
N THR A 265 -19.41 10.05 -11.05
CA THR A 265 -20.80 10.53 -11.13
C THR A 265 -21.65 9.72 -10.16
N ILE A 266 -22.24 10.42 -9.21
CA ILE A 266 -23.17 9.89 -8.22
C ILE A 266 -24.56 10.35 -8.64
N THR A 267 -25.47 9.42 -8.89
CA THR A 267 -26.83 9.72 -9.38
C THR A 267 -27.84 9.29 -8.33
N GLY A 268 -28.67 10.22 -7.86
CA GLY A 268 -29.75 9.92 -6.89
C GLY A 268 -30.81 9.00 -7.49
N THR A 269 -31.39 8.15 -6.64
CA THR A 269 -32.47 7.22 -6.98
C THR A 269 -33.67 7.36 -6.03
N GLY A 270 -34.87 7.04 -6.51
CA GLY A 270 -36.10 7.08 -5.72
C GLY A 270 -36.41 8.47 -5.15
N SER A 271 -36.36 8.59 -3.83
CA SER A 271 -36.60 9.84 -3.10
C SER A 271 -35.53 10.91 -3.38
N TYR A 272 -34.37 10.52 -3.91
CA TYR A 272 -33.25 11.40 -4.23
C TYR A 272 -33.13 11.61 -5.74
N ILE A 273 -32.86 12.84 -6.17
CA ILE A 273 -32.74 13.23 -7.58
C ILE A 273 -31.49 14.05 -7.86
N GLY A 274 -31.09 14.07 -9.13
CA GLY A 274 -29.95 14.83 -9.61
C GLY A 274 -28.63 14.06 -9.53
N GLU A 275 -27.53 14.77 -9.79
CA GLU A 275 -26.20 14.18 -9.86
C GLU A 275 -25.16 15.02 -9.11
N ILE A 276 -24.26 14.35 -8.39
CA ILE A 276 -22.99 14.95 -7.95
C ILE A 276 -21.90 14.46 -8.91
N LYS A 277 -21.14 15.41 -9.46
CA LYS A 277 -19.93 15.13 -10.23
C LYS A 277 -18.71 15.56 -9.44
N SER A 278 -17.75 14.66 -9.31
CA SER A 278 -16.49 14.88 -8.62
C SER A 278 -15.38 14.17 -9.37
N SER A 279 -14.14 14.31 -8.90
CA SER A 279 -13.01 13.61 -9.48
C SER A 279 -11.94 13.30 -8.45
N PHE A 280 -11.12 12.31 -8.76
CA PHE A 280 -9.89 11.99 -8.03
C PHE A 280 -8.82 11.55 -9.01
N ASP A 281 -7.55 11.70 -8.61
CA ASP A 281 -6.43 11.24 -9.41
C ASP A 281 -6.02 9.82 -8.98
N ILE A 282 -5.92 8.92 -9.96
CA ILE A 282 -5.17 7.67 -9.81
C ILE A 282 -3.70 8.00 -10.04
N LEU A 283 -2.86 7.82 -9.02
CA LEU A 283 -1.44 8.16 -9.02
C LEU A 283 -0.56 6.94 -9.34
N PRO A 284 0.63 7.14 -9.94
CA PRO A 284 1.61 6.07 -10.16
C PRO A 284 2.01 5.35 -8.86
N ALA A 285 2.35 4.07 -8.98
CA ALA A 285 2.75 3.24 -7.85
C ALA A 285 4.01 3.76 -7.13
N LYS A 286 4.09 3.58 -5.80
CA LYS A 286 5.25 3.94 -4.99
C LYS A 286 6.42 3.00 -5.30
N GLN A 287 7.52 3.57 -5.77
CA GLN A 287 8.73 2.83 -6.12
C GLN A 287 9.52 2.43 -4.87
N GLN A 288 10.44 1.46 -5.02
CA GLN A 288 11.24 0.93 -3.92
C GLN A 288 12.71 0.78 -4.32
N ILE A 289 13.62 1.40 -3.57
CA ILE A 289 15.07 1.31 -3.85
C ILE A 289 15.56 -0.09 -3.49
N GLN A 290 16.00 -0.86 -4.49
CA GLN A 290 16.58 -2.20 -4.30
C GLN A 290 18.05 -2.11 -3.92
N LYS A 291 18.79 -1.19 -4.54
CA LYS A 291 20.23 -1.06 -4.35
C LYS A 291 20.65 0.40 -4.31
N LEU A 292 21.55 0.70 -3.38
CA LEU A 292 22.21 2.00 -3.30
C LEU A 292 23.69 1.76 -2.97
N GLU A 293 24.57 2.09 -3.90
CA GLU A 293 26.01 1.83 -3.78
C GLU A 293 26.82 3.11 -3.92
N THR A 294 27.88 3.24 -3.12
CA THR A 294 28.80 4.37 -3.24
C THR A 294 29.58 4.33 -4.55
N ARG A 295 29.88 5.51 -5.10
CA ARG A 295 30.79 5.76 -6.22
C ARG A 295 31.74 6.90 -5.84
N PHE A 296 32.87 7.01 -6.54
CA PHE A 296 33.75 8.16 -6.36
C PHE A 296 32.99 9.44 -6.70
N LYS A 297 32.88 10.37 -5.75
CA LYS A 297 32.10 11.61 -5.89
C LYS A 297 30.67 11.35 -6.41
N GLY A 298 30.01 10.31 -5.91
CA GLY A 298 28.72 9.91 -6.45
C GLY A 298 28.09 8.69 -5.79
N PHE A 299 27.01 8.22 -6.38
CA PHE A 299 26.36 6.97 -6.02
C PHE A 299 25.67 6.33 -7.23
N PHE A 300 25.40 5.03 -7.13
CA PHE A 300 24.56 4.27 -8.04
C PHE A 300 23.28 3.87 -7.30
N ILE A 301 22.14 4.05 -7.96
CA ILE A 301 20.80 3.71 -7.46
C ILE A 301 20.12 2.75 -8.45
N ASP A 302 19.41 1.78 -7.90
CA ASP A 302 18.62 0.76 -8.60
C ASP A 302 17.30 0.58 -7.83
N TRP A 303 16.16 0.60 -8.53
CA TRP A 303 14.83 0.51 -7.92
C TRP A 303 13.94 -0.51 -8.61
N ALA A 304 13.07 -1.13 -7.81
CA ALA A 304 12.04 -2.03 -8.32
C ALA A 304 10.97 -1.22 -9.04
N GLN A 305 10.86 -1.40 -10.36
CA GLN A 305 9.75 -0.83 -11.11
C GLN A 305 8.42 -1.45 -10.66
N LYS A 306 7.52 -0.60 -10.14
CA LYS A 306 6.14 -0.97 -9.84
C LYS A 306 5.18 -0.21 -10.74
N GLY A 307 4.25 -0.94 -11.36
CA GLY A 307 3.24 -0.37 -12.25
C GLY A 307 3.79 0.16 -13.57
N SER A 308 2.90 0.78 -14.35
CA SER A 308 3.27 1.52 -15.56
C SER A 308 3.67 2.95 -15.18
N ALA A 309 4.74 3.45 -15.79
CA ALA A 309 5.23 4.82 -15.64
C ALA A 309 5.75 5.31 -16.99
N THR A 310 5.75 6.62 -17.21
CA THR A 310 6.43 7.23 -18.37
C THR A 310 7.86 7.63 -18.04
N GLY A 311 8.17 7.85 -16.76
CA GLY A 311 9.52 8.14 -16.32
C GLY A 311 9.67 8.17 -14.80
N TYR A 312 10.84 8.62 -14.34
CA TYR A 312 11.18 8.69 -12.93
C TYR A 312 11.84 10.01 -12.56
N GLU A 313 11.76 10.36 -11.29
CA GLU A 313 12.55 11.41 -10.68
C GLU A 313 13.34 10.82 -9.52
N ILE A 314 14.63 11.11 -9.49
CA ILE A 314 15.54 10.75 -8.41
C ILE A 314 15.89 12.06 -7.70
N GLU A 315 15.53 12.16 -6.44
CA GLU A 315 15.83 13.30 -5.61
C GLU A 315 16.91 12.95 -4.59
N TYR A 316 17.87 13.85 -4.43
CA TYR A 316 18.93 13.69 -3.45
C TYR A 316 19.33 15.02 -2.81
N SER A 317 19.70 14.97 -1.52
CA SER A 317 20.13 16.13 -0.74
C SER A 317 21.13 15.72 0.34
N THR A 318 21.92 16.65 0.84
CA THR A 318 22.68 16.46 2.08
C THR A 318 21.80 16.59 3.33
N ASN A 319 20.58 17.13 3.20
CA ASN A 319 19.60 17.27 4.27
C ASN A 319 18.59 16.11 4.26
N ALA A 320 18.25 15.58 5.43
CA ALA A 320 17.38 14.41 5.57
C ALA A 320 15.92 14.69 5.18
N ASP A 321 15.50 15.94 5.33
CA ASP A 321 14.19 16.47 4.95
C ASP A 321 14.11 16.86 3.46
N PHE A 322 15.20 16.68 2.71
CA PHE A 322 15.34 17.10 1.32
C PHE A 322 15.24 18.62 1.10
N LYS A 323 15.53 19.43 2.12
CA LYS A 323 15.77 20.87 1.89
C LYS A 323 16.97 21.05 0.96
N ASP A 324 16.87 21.99 0.03
CA ASP A 324 17.91 22.30 -0.98
C ASP A 324 18.31 21.06 -1.81
N SER A 325 17.33 20.20 -2.11
CA SER A 325 17.56 18.99 -2.89
C SER A 325 17.85 19.27 -4.36
N THR A 326 18.44 18.27 -5.02
CA THR A 326 18.55 18.21 -6.48
C THR A 326 17.67 17.07 -6.98
N VAL A 327 16.91 17.33 -8.04
CA VAL A 327 16.08 16.33 -8.72
C VAL A 327 16.65 16.03 -10.10
N LYS A 328 16.89 14.75 -10.39
CA LYS A 328 17.26 14.26 -11.71
C LYS A 328 16.08 13.52 -12.33
N LYS A 329 15.61 14.01 -13.48
CA LYS A 329 14.48 13.43 -14.22
C LYS A 329 14.95 12.48 -15.31
N LEU A 330 14.30 11.32 -15.39
CA LEU A 330 14.42 10.35 -16.47
C LEU A 330 13.10 10.36 -17.26
N THR A 331 13.18 10.50 -18.58
CA THR A 331 12.02 10.60 -19.49
C THR A 331 11.59 9.28 -20.10
N ALA A 332 12.27 8.19 -19.74
CA ALA A 332 11.95 6.84 -20.13
C ALA A 332 11.71 5.98 -18.89
N ASN A 333 10.88 4.95 -19.03
CA ASN A 333 10.54 4.00 -17.97
C ASN A 333 11.62 2.91 -17.77
N LYS A 334 12.67 2.93 -18.60
CA LYS A 334 13.92 2.19 -18.44
C LYS A 334 15.10 3.07 -18.88
N PRO A 335 16.30 2.86 -18.30
CA PRO A 335 16.60 1.90 -17.24
C PRO A 335 15.97 2.29 -15.89
N ASP A 336 15.78 1.30 -15.03
CA ASP A 336 15.39 1.41 -13.61
C ASP A 336 16.61 1.61 -12.70
N THR A 337 17.68 2.20 -13.26
CA THR A 337 18.94 2.46 -12.57
C THR A 337 19.51 3.81 -13.00
N LEU A 338 20.32 4.41 -12.14
CA LEU A 338 21.02 5.66 -12.43
C LEU A 338 22.34 5.75 -11.66
N THR A 339 23.35 6.36 -12.28
CA THR A 339 24.58 6.79 -11.58
C THR A 339 24.61 8.30 -11.50
N ILE A 340 24.67 8.83 -10.27
CA ILE A 340 24.92 10.26 -10.00
C ILE A 340 26.40 10.44 -9.72
N SER A 341 27.02 11.41 -10.39
CA SER A 341 28.46 11.72 -10.29
C SER A 341 28.67 13.22 -10.06
N GLY A 342 29.90 13.63 -9.72
CA GLY A 342 30.25 15.04 -9.52
C GLY A 342 29.83 15.61 -8.16
N LEU A 343 29.40 14.77 -7.23
CA LEU A 343 29.03 15.17 -5.87
C LEU A 343 30.26 15.51 -5.03
N THR A 344 30.05 16.32 -3.98
CA THR A 344 31.08 16.61 -2.99
C THR A 344 31.45 15.34 -2.25
N ALA A 345 32.73 14.96 -2.35
CA ALA A 345 33.28 13.78 -1.71
C ALA A 345 33.17 13.83 -0.18
N GLY A 346 32.83 12.71 0.45
CA GLY A 346 32.74 12.57 1.91
C GLY A 346 31.40 12.98 2.50
N ASN A 347 30.55 13.69 1.75
CA ASN A 347 29.21 14.06 2.21
C ASN A 347 28.27 12.86 2.20
N LYS A 348 27.38 12.81 3.20
CA LYS A 348 26.23 11.91 3.23
C LYS A 348 25.11 12.53 2.39
N TYR A 349 24.49 11.72 1.54
CA TYR A 349 23.36 12.09 0.71
C TYR A 349 22.16 11.21 1.05
N TYR A 350 21.02 11.83 1.30
CA TYR A 350 19.71 11.19 1.35
C TYR A 350 19.16 11.13 -0.07
N VAL A 351 18.55 10.01 -0.44
CA VAL A 351 18.16 9.69 -1.80
C VAL A 351 16.80 9.00 -1.78
N ARG A 352 15.90 9.44 -2.66
CA ARG A 352 14.59 8.83 -2.91
C ARG A 352 14.24 8.88 -4.39
N VAL A 353 13.33 8.02 -4.82
CA VAL A 353 12.87 7.93 -6.21
C VAL A 353 11.35 7.90 -6.27
N ARG A 354 10.75 8.54 -7.26
CA ARG A 354 9.33 8.41 -7.60
C ARG A 354 9.15 8.18 -9.10
N SER A 355 8.07 7.51 -9.47
CA SER A 355 7.61 7.45 -10.85
C SER A 355 6.66 8.60 -11.16
N TYR A 356 6.61 9.00 -12.42
CA TYR A 356 5.54 9.85 -12.95
C TYR A 356 4.95 9.24 -14.21
N THR A 357 3.71 9.61 -14.51
CA THR A 357 3.01 9.22 -15.75
C THR A 357 2.44 10.46 -16.41
N ASN A 358 2.75 10.65 -17.68
CA ASN A 358 2.12 11.66 -18.51
C ASN A 358 0.82 11.09 -19.11
N VAL A 359 -0.29 11.81 -18.95
CA VAL A 359 -1.57 11.49 -19.58
C VAL A 359 -2.08 12.76 -20.26
N GLY A 360 -1.98 12.79 -21.59
CA GLY A 360 -2.15 14.04 -22.35
C GLY A 360 -1.11 15.08 -21.91
N GLU A 361 -1.58 16.27 -21.52
CA GLU A 361 -0.75 17.39 -21.06
C GLU A 361 -0.49 17.36 -19.55
N LYS A 362 -1.22 16.54 -18.77
CA LYS A 362 -1.08 16.48 -17.31
C LYS A 362 -0.08 15.41 -16.88
N VAL A 363 0.71 15.73 -15.86
CA VAL A 363 1.71 14.83 -15.25
C VAL A 363 1.24 14.42 -13.86
N TYR A 364 1.16 13.12 -13.62
CA TYR A 364 0.79 12.54 -12.34
C TYR A 364 2.04 12.00 -11.66
N TYR A 365 2.30 12.43 -10.42
CA TYR A 365 3.45 12.00 -9.64
C TYR A 365 3.03 10.98 -8.60
N GLY A 366 3.73 9.84 -8.56
CA GLY A 366 3.57 8.87 -7.49
C GLY A 366 4.20 9.38 -6.19
N ALA A 367 3.90 8.70 -5.09
CA ALA A 367 4.57 8.94 -3.83
C ALA A 367 6.08 8.67 -3.96
N TRP A 368 6.87 9.46 -3.24
CA TRP A 368 8.30 9.17 -3.08
C TRP A 368 8.53 7.83 -2.39
N SER A 369 9.55 7.09 -2.83
CA SER A 369 10.05 5.92 -2.10
C SER A 369 10.48 6.30 -0.70
N ASP A 370 10.62 5.29 0.17
CA ASP A 370 11.28 5.49 1.45
C ASP A 370 12.72 6.00 1.22
N SER A 371 13.14 6.96 2.03
CA SER A 371 14.45 7.59 1.90
C SER A 371 15.55 6.63 2.35
N LYS A 372 16.63 6.56 1.58
CA LYS A 372 17.88 5.88 1.95
C LYS A 372 19.02 6.90 1.95
N ASN A 373 20.13 6.58 2.60
CA ASN A 373 21.30 7.45 2.57
C ASN A 373 22.58 6.70 2.21
N ILE A 374 23.52 7.43 1.61
CA ILE A 374 24.82 6.93 1.19
C ILE A 374 25.86 8.04 1.28
N THR A 375 27.10 7.70 1.62
CA THR A 375 28.22 8.64 1.60
C THR A 375 28.95 8.54 0.26
N ALA A 376 29.12 9.68 -0.41
CA ALA A 376 29.90 9.75 -1.65
C ALA A 376 31.39 9.49 -1.35
N ALA A 377 32.00 8.55 -2.06
CA ALA A 377 33.38 8.15 -1.75
C ALA A 377 34.40 9.26 -2.08
N LYS A 378 35.39 9.40 -1.21
CA LYS A 378 36.46 10.39 -1.30
C LYS A 378 37.59 9.98 -2.22
N TYR A 379 37.84 8.68 -2.33
CA TYR A 379 38.97 8.13 -3.07
C TYR A 379 38.48 7.21 -4.18
N ASP A 380 39.17 7.25 -5.32
CA ASP A 380 38.84 6.46 -6.50
C ASP A 380 39.69 5.18 -6.53
N ILE A 381 39.09 4.05 -6.18
CA ILE A 381 39.82 2.78 -6.10
C ILE A 381 40.39 2.33 -7.45
N THR A 382 39.91 2.88 -8.57
CA THR A 382 40.44 2.56 -9.90
C THR A 382 41.90 3.00 -10.07
N LYS A 383 42.35 3.95 -9.24
CA LYS A 383 43.73 4.45 -9.20
C LYS A 383 44.64 3.65 -8.24
N SER A 384 44.13 2.61 -7.58
CA SER A 384 44.93 1.79 -6.68
C SER A 384 45.94 0.89 -7.41
N ALA A 385 47.11 0.71 -6.81
CA ALA A 385 48.07 -0.33 -7.20
C ALA A 385 47.59 -1.70 -6.69
N ILE A 386 47.48 -2.67 -7.59
CA ILE A 386 46.98 -4.03 -7.31
C ILE A 386 48.12 -5.03 -7.48
N SER A 387 48.33 -5.87 -6.46
CA SER A 387 49.36 -6.93 -6.46
C SER A 387 48.84 -8.22 -5.80
N GLY A 388 49.66 -9.27 -5.76
CA GLY A 388 49.27 -10.58 -5.20
C GLY A 388 48.44 -11.44 -6.16
N ILE A 389 48.35 -11.04 -7.43
CA ILE A 389 47.69 -11.78 -8.50
C ILE A 389 48.76 -12.34 -9.43
N SER A 390 48.81 -13.66 -9.58
CA SER A 390 49.72 -14.35 -10.49
C SER A 390 49.05 -15.52 -11.19
N THR A 391 49.72 -16.05 -12.22
CA THR A 391 49.30 -17.29 -12.90
C THR A 391 49.26 -18.45 -11.90
N LYS A 392 48.21 -19.27 -11.99
CA LYS A 392 48.00 -20.43 -11.12
C LYS A 392 47.85 -21.71 -11.93
N THR A 393 48.05 -22.84 -11.26
CA THR A 393 47.86 -24.16 -11.83
C THR A 393 46.46 -24.67 -11.51
N TYR A 394 45.84 -25.35 -12.46
CA TYR A 394 44.52 -25.97 -12.30
C TYR A 394 44.53 -27.02 -11.17
N THR A 395 43.58 -26.89 -10.25
CA THR A 395 43.44 -27.77 -9.07
C THR A 395 42.12 -28.55 -9.04
N GLY A 396 41.20 -28.27 -9.97
CA GLY A 396 39.83 -28.81 -9.96
C GLY A 396 38.83 -28.02 -9.10
N LYS A 397 39.29 -27.05 -8.29
CA LYS A 397 38.46 -26.19 -7.41
C LYS A 397 38.55 -24.72 -7.83
N ASN A 398 37.66 -23.89 -7.29
CA ASN A 398 37.75 -22.43 -7.45
C ASN A 398 39.06 -21.91 -6.87
N ILE A 399 39.77 -21.08 -7.64
CA ILE A 399 41.06 -20.49 -7.26
C ILE A 399 40.84 -19.05 -6.82
N THR A 400 41.17 -18.75 -5.57
CA THR A 400 41.26 -17.39 -5.02
C THR A 400 42.71 -17.03 -4.74
N GLN A 401 43.02 -15.74 -4.63
CA GLN A 401 44.38 -15.25 -4.40
C GLN A 401 44.36 -14.11 -3.36
N SER A 402 45.44 -13.98 -2.59
CA SER A 402 45.57 -12.90 -1.60
C SER A 402 45.87 -11.57 -2.29
N VAL A 403 44.82 -10.89 -2.76
CA VAL A 403 44.92 -9.59 -3.43
C VAL A 403 45.36 -8.53 -2.43
N LYS A 404 46.39 -7.77 -2.80
CA LYS A 404 46.87 -6.61 -2.03
C LYS A 404 46.56 -5.34 -2.81
N VAL A 405 45.83 -4.42 -2.19
CA VAL A 405 45.40 -3.14 -2.77
C VAL A 405 46.10 -2.01 -2.02
N LYS A 406 46.80 -1.13 -2.75
CA LYS A 406 47.42 0.08 -2.19
C LYS A 406 46.88 1.33 -2.89
N TYR A 407 46.53 2.36 -2.14
CA TYR A 407 46.15 3.67 -2.67
C TYR A 407 47.07 4.73 -2.08
N ASN A 408 47.78 5.50 -2.93
CA ASN A 408 48.78 6.49 -2.52
C ASN A 408 49.74 5.96 -1.42
N GLY A 409 50.30 4.77 -1.63
CA GLY A 409 51.23 4.12 -0.69
C GLY A 409 50.58 3.40 0.50
N LYS A 410 49.35 3.76 0.90
CA LYS A 410 48.62 3.11 1.99
C LYS A 410 48.04 1.77 1.56
N THR A 411 48.29 0.72 2.34
CA THR A 411 47.65 -0.60 2.16
C THR A 411 46.21 -0.56 2.65
N LEU A 412 45.27 -0.96 1.79
CA LEU A 412 43.84 -1.00 2.09
C LEU A 412 43.44 -2.34 2.71
N LYS A 413 42.40 -2.33 3.53
CA LYS A 413 41.86 -3.52 4.22
C LYS A 413 40.68 -4.11 3.45
N SER A 414 40.77 -5.39 3.11
CA SER A 414 39.65 -6.12 2.50
C SER A 414 38.49 -6.26 3.49
N GLY A 415 37.24 -6.20 3.01
CA GLY A 415 36.02 -6.18 3.81
C GLY A 415 35.61 -4.79 4.33
N THR A 416 36.60 -3.93 4.61
CA THR A 416 36.39 -2.55 5.09
C THR A 416 36.47 -1.53 3.95
N ASP A 417 37.60 -1.47 3.25
CA ASP A 417 37.89 -0.47 2.21
C ASP A 417 37.54 -0.97 0.80
N TYR A 418 37.50 -2.29 0.61
CA TYR A 418 37.14 -2.91 -0.64
C TYR A 418 36.66 -4.35 -0.44
N THR A 419 35.98 -4.90 -1.43
CA THR A 419 35.64 -6.31 -1.54
C THR A 419 36.30 -6.91 -2.79
N VAL A 420 36.51 -8.23 -2.78
CA VAL A 420 37.06 -8.96 -3.93
C VAL A 420 36.09 -10.05 -4.33
N SER A 421 35.80 -10.13 -5.62
CA SER A 421 35.02 -11.21 -6.22
C SER A 421 35.76 -11.80 -7.41
N TYR A 422 35.43 -13.05 -7.75
CA TYR A 422 36.09 -13.79 -8.82
C TYR A 422 35.05 -14.30 -9.82
N SER A 423 35.43 -14.36 -11.09
CA SER A 423 34.68 -15.06 -12.12
C SER A 423 35.61 -15.88 -13.01
N SER A 424 35.06 -16.96 -13.58
CA SER A 424 35.81 -17.91 -14.43
C SER A 424 37.07 -18.47 -13.76
N ASN A 425 37.06 -18.63 -12.43
CA ASN A 425 38.24 -18.94 -11.63
C ASN A 425 38.39 -20.42 -11.26
N LYS A 426 37.64 -21.32 -11.91
CA LYS A 426 37.72 -22.77 -11.67
C LYS A 426 38.54 -23.49 -12.74
N ASN A 427 38.20 -23.25 -14.00
CA ASN A 427 38.72 -24.01 -15.14
C ASN A 427 39.99 -23.35 -15.72
N VAL A 428 40.76 -24.13 -16.48
CA VAL A 428 41.87 -23.60 -17.27
C VAL A 428 41.36 -22.49 -18.19
N GLY A 429 42.11 -21.40 -18.29
CA GLY A 429 41.71 -20.22 -19.05
C GLY A 429 42.15 -18.93 -18.37
N THR A 430 41.44 -17.84 -18.68
CA THR A 430 41.62 -16.54 -18.03
C THR A 430 40.53 -16.31 -16.99
N ALA A 431 40.94 -16.15 -15.74
CA ALA A 431 40.07 -15.81 -14.62
C ALA A 431 40.11 -14.30 -14.36
N THR A 432 39.00 -13.74 -13.86
CA THR A 432 38.88 -12.32 -13.53
C THR A 432 38.76 -12.14 -12.01
N VAL A 433 39.47 -11.15 -11.50
CA VAL A 433 39.42 -10.65 -10.13
C VAL A 433 38.84 -9.25 -10.16
N LYS A 434 37.67 -9.05 -9.56
CA LYS A 434 36.97 -7.76 -9.49
C LYS A 434 37.09 -7.21 -8.07
N ILE A 435 37.71 -6.04 -7.95
CA ILE A 435 37.93 -5.32 -6.70
C ILE A 435 36.98 -4.12 -6.67
N THR A 436 36.07 -4.08 -5.72
CA THR A 436 35.06 -3.01 -5.60
C THR A 436 35.29 -2.23 -4.32
N GLY A 437 35.40 -0.90 -4.42
CA GLY A 437 35.61 -0.01 -3.29
C GLY A 437 34.44 -0.01 -2.32
N LYS A 438 34.73 0.21 -1.04
CA LYS A 438 33.77 0.32 0.05
C LYS A 438 34.16 1.47 0.98
N GLY A 439 33.18 2.03 1.69
CA GLY A 439 33.39 3.12 2.63
C GLY A 439 33.87 4.38 1.91
N GLN A 440 35.08 4.84 2.23
CA GLN A 440 35.65 6.05 1.62
C GLN A 440 36.20 5.84 0.20
N TYR A 441 36.27 4.59 -0.28
CA TYR A 441 36.76 4.24 -1.60
C TYR A 441 35.59 3.85 -2.51
N GLY A 442 35.49 4.49 -3.67
CA GLY A 442 34.44 4.24 -4.65
C GLY A 442 35.02 3.74 -5.97
N GLY A 443 34.20 3.05 -6.75
CA GLY A 443 34.59 2.51 -8.06
C GLY A 443 34.91 1.01 -8.03
N THR A 444 35.35 0.49 -9.17
CA THR A 444 35.68 -0.93 -9.33
C THR A 444 36.82 -1.09 -10.32
N VAL A 445 37.82 -1.90 -9.97
CA VAL A 445 38.92 -2.30 -10.85
C VAL A 445 38.89 -3.80 -11.08
N SER A 446 39.12 -4.22 -12.32
CA SER A 446 39.23 -5.64 -12.68
C SER A 446 40.65 -5.97 -13.14
N LYS A 447 41.18 -7.10 -12.67
CA LYS A 447 42.44 -7.69 -13.14
C LYS A 447 42.19 -9.13 -13.54
N THR A 448 43.09 -9.71 -14.32
CA THR A 448 42.98 -11.09 -14.78
C THR A 448 44.22 -11.90 -14.42
N PHE A 449 44.05 -13.22 -14.31
CA PHE A 449 45.16 -14.15 -14.21
C PHE A 449 44.89 -15.42 -15.01
N LYS A 450 45.96 -16.07 -15.46
CA LYS A 450 45.86 -17.34 -16.18
C LYS A 450 45.77 -18.50 -15.20
N ILE A 451 44.89 -19.45 -15.48
CA ILE A 451 44.89 -20.77 -14.85
C ILE A 451 45.43 -21.73 -15.91
N ASN A 452 46.64 -22.23 -15.69
CA ASN A 452 47.30 -23.16 -16.61
C ASN A 452 47.02 -24.62 -16.21
N PRO A 453 47.08 -25.57 -17.16
CA PRO A 453 46.95 -26.99 -16.87
C PRO A 453 47.95 -27.49 -15.81
N ALA A 454 47.61 -28.60 -15.16
CA ALA A 454 48.47 -29.20 -14.15
C ALA A 454 49.80 -29.68 -14.73
N LYS A 455 50.86 -29.62 -13.92
CA LYS A 455 52.18 -30.16 -14.28
C LYS A 455 52.10 -31.68 -14.41
N GLN A 456 52.64 -32.20 -15.52
CA GLN A 456 52.69 -33.63 -15.80
C GLN A 456 53.97 -34.27 -15.22
N LYS A 457 53.96 -35.58 -14.99
CA LYS A 457 55.11 -36.35 -14.49
C LYS A 457 55.40 -37.51 -15.44
N ILE A 458 56.63 -37.61 -15.96
CA ILE A 458 57.05 -38.78 -16.73
C ILE A 458 57.14 -39.98 -15.77
N GLN A 459 56.30 -40.99 -15.99
CA GLN A 459 56.27 -42.23 -15.23
C GLN A 459 57.39 -43.13 -15.70
N LYS A 460 57.43 -43.39 -17.02
CA LYS A 460 58.35 -44.33 -17.63
C LYS A 460 58.99 -43.73 -18.88
N LEU A 461 60.29 -43.98 -19.04
CA LEU A 461 61.06 -43.60 -20.22
C LEU A 461 61.98 -44.78 -20.56
N THR A 462 61.78 -45.41 -21.72
CA THR A 462 62.43 -46.69 -22.07
C THR A 462 63.05 -46.61 -23.46
N ALA A 463 64.31 -47.06 -23.57
CA ALA A 463 65.04 -47.11 -24.82
C ALA A 463 64.51 -48.21 -25.76
N LYS A 464 64.39 -47.90 -27.05
CA LYS A 464 64.04 -48.82 -28.14
C LYS A 464 65.07 -48.70 -29.28
N SER A 465 65.06 -49.63 -30.24
CA SER A 465 65.90 -49.54 -31.45
C SER A 465 65.55 -48.27 -32.22
N LYS A 466 66.53 -47.37 -32.41
CA LYS A 466 66.36 -46.08 -33.09
C LYS A 466 65.14 -45.26 -32.61
N ALA A 467 64.74 -45.43 -31.34
CA ALA A 467 63.52 -44.88 -30.78
C ALA A 467 63.54 -44.84 -29.24
N PHE A 468 62.59 -44.14 -28.62
CA PHE A 468 62.28 -44.31 -27.20
C PHE A 468 60.78 -44.26 -26.94
N PHE A 469 60.33 -44.95 -25.90
CA PHE A 469 58.98 -44.91 -25.38
C PHE A 469 58.90 -43.98 -24.17
N ILE A 470 57.87 -43.14 -24.13
CA ILE A 470 57.56 -42.24 -23.02
C ILE A 470 56.12 -42.47 -22.56
N ASP A 471 55.93 -42.47 -21.24
CA ASP A 471 54.64 -42.55 -20.55
C ASP A 471 54.66 -41.53 -19.41
N TRP A 472 53.59 -40.74 -19.30
CA TRP A 472 53.40 -39.69 -18.31
C TRP A 472 52.07 -39.82 -17.57
N ALA A 473 52.04 -39.43 -16.31
CA ALA A 473 50.82 -39.47 -15.51
C ALA A 473 49.93 -38.31 -15.92
N GLN A 474 48.69 -38.63 -16.35
CA GLN A 474 47.70 -37.62 -16.65
C GLN A 474 47.25 -36.93 -15.37
N LYS A 475 47.40 -35.60 -15.32
CA LYS A 475 46.90 -34.78 -14.22
C LYS A 475 46.13 -33.58 -14.75
N GLY A 476 44.89 -33.39 -14.29
CA GLY A 476 44.07 -32.21 -14.60
C GLY A 476 43.31 -32.25 -15.93
N SER A 477 42.84 -31.09 -16.40
CA SER A 477 41.89 -30.91 -17.52
C SER A 477 42.54 -30.67 -18.89
N ALA A 478 43.59 -31.43 -19.22
CA ALA A 478 44.32 -31.28 -20.49
C ALA A 478 43.43 -31.61 -21.71
N THR A 479 43.57 -30.84 -22.80
CA THR A 479 43.04 -31.20 -24.13
C THR A 479 44.12 -31.79 -25.04
N GLY A 480 45.38 -31.76 -24.61
CA GLY A 480 46.48 -32.40 -25.29
C GLY A 480 47.79 -32.23 -24.53
N TYR A 481 48.87 -32.72 -25.12
CA TYR A 481 50.21 -32.69 -24.55
C TYR A 481 51.22 -32.18 -25.56
N GLU A 482 52.34 -31.65 -25.08
CA GLU A 482 53.49 -31.33 -25.89
C GLU A 482 54.69 -32.07 -25.31
N VAL A 483 55.34 -32.88 -26.13
CA VAL A 483 56.57 -33.58 -25.78
C VAL A 483 57.73 -32.84 -26.44
N GLN A 484 58.72 -32.46 -25.64
CA GLN A 484 59.94 -31.84 -26.15
C GLN A 484 61.14 -32.74 -25.88
N TYR A 485 62.00 -32.92 -26.89
CA TYR A 485 63.21 -33.73 -26.78
C TYR A 485 64.39 -33.14 -27.55
N ALA A 486 65.60 -33.37 -27.04
CA ALA A 486 66.86 -32.89 -27.63
C ALA A 486 68.03 -33.82 -27.30
N THR A 487 69.15 -33.67 -28.01
CA THR A 487 70.39 -34.41 -27.73
C THR A 487 71.27 -33.75 -26.65
N ASN A 488 70.83 -32.60 -26.12
CA ASN A 488 71.51 -31.86 -25.05
C ASN A 488 70.50 -31.43 -23.97
N SER A 489 70.97 -31.29 -22.73
CA SER A 489 70.13 -30.93 -21.57
C SER A 489 69.58 -29.51 -21.60
N LYS A 490 70.20 -28.62 -22.39
CA LYS A 490 69.76 -27.22 -22.58
C LYS A 490 68.58 -27.12 -23.57
N PHE A 491 68.19 -28.22 -24.22
CA PHE A 491 67.17 -28.25 -25.26
C PHE A 491 67.43 -27.28 -26.43
N THR A 492 68.70 -27.00 -26.74
CA THR A 492 69.05 -26.25 -27.96
C THR A 492 68.79 -27.14 -29.18
N GLY A 493 68.10 -26.61 -30.20
CA GLY A 493 67.66 -27.40 -31.36
C GLY A 493 66.63 -28.50 -31.03
N ALA A 494 65.91 -28.37 -29.91
CA ALA A 494 64.93 -29.37 -29.49
C ALA A 494 63.77 -29.50 -30.49
N LYS A 495 63.33 -30.74 -30.71
CA LYS A 495 62.09 -31.04 -31.41
C LYS A 495 60.93 -30.99 -30.42
N LYS A 496 59.79 -30.45 -30.86
CA LYS A 496 58.53 -30.40 -30.12
C LYS A 496 57.48 -31.16 -30.91
N LEU A 497 56.69 -31.95 -30.21
CA LEU A 497 55.60 -32.69 -30.80
C LEU A 497 54.31 -32.39 -30.04
N ASP A 498 53.31 -31.89 -30.76
CA ASP A 498 51.96 -31.73 -30.27
C ASP A 498 51.22 -33.07 -30.33
N VAL A 499 50.61 -33.44 -29.21
CA VAL A 499 49.77 -34.62 -29.03
C VAL A 499 48.36 -34.12 -28.77
N ALA A 500 47.51 -34.06 -29.80
CA ALA A 500 46.15 -33.53 -29.70
C ALA A 500 45.15 -34.46 -29.00
N ASN A 501 45.50 -35.73 -28.80
CA ASN A 501 44.67 -36.69 -28.10
C ASN A 501 44.91 -36.60 -26.59
N ASN A 502 43.94 -36.11 -25.82
CA ASN A 502 44.03 -36.08 -24.36
C ASN A 502 43.75 -37.42 -23.66
N LYS A 503 43.26 -38.43 -24.38
CA LYS A 503 43.06 -39.78 -23.84
C LYS A 503 44.36 -40.61 -23.85
N THR A 504 45.42 -40.13 -24.49
CA THR A 504 46.72 -40.81 -24.45
C THR A 504 47.60 -40.26 -23.34
N ASP A 505 48.35 -41.14 -22.71
CA ASP A 505 49.32 -40.86 -21.67
C ASP A 505 50.72 -41.35 -22.04
N LYS A 506 50.87 -41.87 -23.26
CA LYS A 506 52.09 -42.52 -23.74
C LYS A 506 52.26 -42.41 -25.25
N MET A 507 53.51 -42.53 -25.69
CA MET A 507 53.86 -42.62 -27.11
C MET A 507 55.27 -43.17 -27.35
N THR A 508 55.58 -43.56 -28.59
CA THR A 508 56.94 -43.88 -29.03
C THR A 508 57.43 -42.82 -30.01
N ILE A 509 58.63 -42.28 -29.78
CA ILE A 509 59.32 -41.37 -30.70
C ILE A 509 60.38 -42.19 -31.46
N SER A 510 60.21 -42.30 -32.77
CA SER A 510 61.01 -43.18 -33.65
C SER A 510 61.86 -42.37 -34.65
N LYS A 511 62.60 -43.06 -35.52
CA LYS A 511 63.48 -42.47 -36.54
C LYS A 511 64.59 -41.60 -35.93
N LEU A 512 65.12 -42.05 -34.80
CA LEU A 512 66.24 -41.42 -34.08
C LEU A 512 67.55 -42.13 -34.43
N LEU A 513 68.68 -41.43 -34.25
CA LEU A 513 69.99 -42.05 -34.37
C LEU A 513 70.17 -43.12 -33.28
N ALA A 514 70.80 -44.24 -33.62
CA ALA A 514 71.16 -45.29 -32.68
C ALA A 514 72.24 -44.79 -31.69
N ASN A 515 72.25 -45.33 -30.47
CA ASN A 515 73.23 -45.02 -29.42
C ASN A 515 73.35 -43.52 -29.07
N LYS A 516 72.27 -42.75 -29.26
CA LYS A 516 72.26 -41.31 -28.96
C LYS A 516 71.45 -41.04 -27.71
N LYS A 517 72.03 -40.26 -26.79
CA LYS A 517 71.35 -39.77 -25.58
C LYS A 517 70.38 -38.65 -25.94
N HIS A 518 69.15 -38.76 -25.45
CA HIS A 518 68.09 -37.77 -25.58
C HIS A 518 67.59 -37.32 -24.21
N TYR A 519 67.39 -36.03 -24.04
CA TYR A 519 66.71 -35.40 -22.90
C TYR A 519 65.27 -35.13 -23.29
N VAL A 520 64.32 -35.48 -22.43
CA VAL A 520 62.88 -35.49 -22.73
C VAL A 520 62.11 -34.85 -21.57
N LYS A 521 61.12 -34.02 -21.91
CA LYS A 521 60.15 -33.45 -20.98
C LYS A 521 58.79 -33.35 -21.67
N VAL A 522 57.73 -33.38 -20.88
CA VAL A 522 56.34 -33.30 -21.36
C VAL A 522 55.58 -32.23 -20.58
N ARG A 523 54.67 -31.51 -21.23
CA ARG A 523 53.69 -30.64 -20.58
C ARG A 523 52.32 -30.88 -21.17
N SER A 524 51.27 -30.60 -20.42
CA SER A 524 49.90 -30.56 -20.95
C SER A 524 49.58 -29.18 -21.52
N TYR A 525 48.64 -29.12 -22.45
CA TYR A 525 47.93 -27.90 -22.80
C TYR A 525 46.41 -28.10 -22.76
N THR A 526 45.67 -27.01 -22.61
CA THR A 526 44.21 -26.99 -22.74
C THR A 526 43.83 -25.89 -23.73
N LEU A 527 43.00 -26.22 -24.71
CA LEU A 527 42.39 -25.25 -25.61
C LEU A 527 41.18 -24.60 -24.94
N VAL A 528 41.16 -23.28 -24.90
CA VAL A 528 40.01 -22.48 -24.46
C VAL A 528 39.72 -21.46 -25.57
N LYS A 529 38.58 -21.62 -26.26
CA LYS A 529 38.18 -20.77 -27.40
C LYS A 529 39.32 -20.55 -28.41
N GLY A 530 39.98 -21.63 -28.81
CA GLY A 530 41.10 -21.60 -29.78
C GLY A 530 42.47 -21.23 -29.21
N THR A 531 42.57 -20.75 -27.96
CA THR A 531 43.86 -20.39 -27.34
C THR A 531 44.42 -21.56 -26.52
N LYS A 532 45.68 -21.97 -26.78
CA LYS A 532 46.40 -22.98 -25.99
C LYS A 532 46.97 -22.39 -24.70
N TYR A 533 46.54 -22.91 -23.55
CA TYR A 533 47.14 -22.64 -22.25
C TYR A 533 48.07 -23.78 -21.89
N TYR A 534 49.36 -23.49 -21.72
CA TYR A 534 50.37 -24.52 -21.43
C TYR A 534 50.64 -24.64 -19.93
N GLY A 535 50.66 -25.87 -19.45
CA GLY A 535 51.14 -26.21 -18.11
C GLY A 535 52.66 -26.09 -18.02
N GLU A 536 53.19 -26.26 -16.81
CA GLU A 536 54.62 -26.39 -16.62
C GLU A 536 55.18 -27.66 -17.27
N TRP A 537 56.43 -27.58 -17.73
CA TRP A 537 57.19 -28.74 -18.14
C TRP A 537 57.41 -29.70 -16.97
N SER A 538 57.28 -31.01 -17.23
CA SER A 538 57.72 -32.06 -16.31
C SER A 538 59.21 -31.92 -15.98
N ALA A 539 59.65 -32.60 -14.92
CA ALA A 539 61.07 -32.83 -14.73
C ALA A 539 61.70 -33.46 -15.99
N VAL A 540 62.92 -33.07 -16.32
CA VAL A 540 63.67 -33.60 -17.46
C VAL A 540 64.16 -35.00 -17.12
N LYS A 541 63.91 -35.96 -18.00
CA LYS A 541 64.52 -37.30 -17.96
C LYS A 541 65.39 -37.51 -19.19
N SER A 542 66.29 -38.49 -19.16
CA SER A 542 67.10 -38.83 -20.33
C SER A 542 67.11 -40.33 -20.64
N VAL A 543 67.30 -40.66 -21.91
CA VAL A 543 67.35 -42.05 -22.41
C VAL A 543 68.32 -42.14 -23.58
N THR A 544 69.05 -43.24 -23.70
CA THR A 544 69.93 -43.53 -24.85
C THR A 544 69.27 -44.56 -25.75
N THR A 545 69.08 -44.25 -27.03
CA THR A 545 68.46 -45.17 -28.02
C THR A 545 69.32 -46.41 -28.24
N LYS A 546 68.70 -47.56 -28.56
CA LYS A 546 69.40 -48.81 -28.89
C LYS A 546 69.73 -48.87 -30.40
N LYS A 547 70.67 -49.76 -30.76
CA LYS A 547 70.99 -50.10 -32.15
C LYS A 547 69.77 -50.46 -32.96
#